data_AF-A0A530Y7K1-F1
#
_entry.id   AF-A0A530Y7K1-F1
#
_cell.length_a   1.000
_cell.length_b   1.000
_cell.length_c   1.000
_cell.angle_alpha   90.00
_cell.angle_beta   90.00
_cell.angle_gamma   90.00
#
_symmetry.space_group_name_H-M   'P 1'
#
loop_
_entity.id
_entity.type
_entity.pdbx_description
1 polymer ?
#
loop_
_entity_poly.entity_id
_entity_poly.type
_entity_poly.pdbx_seq_one_letter_code
_entity_poly.pdbx_strand_id
1 'polypeptide(L)' 'MNLQKIYTALLTADLAAAEGWYTKLLGRGPDYRPMDTLVQWELFDQGGVALSTDSEIAGRGVMFLIVDDVAAERLRLQG' A
#
# COMPACT_ATOMS: atom_id res chain seq x y z
N MET A 1 -10.55 -22.08 12.28
CA MET A 1 -9.86 -20.78 12.15
C MET A 1 -10.90 -19.74 11.78
N ASN A 2 -11.02 -18.64 12.54
CA ASN A 2 -11.93 -17.54 12.23
C ASN A 2 -11.13 -16.35 11.69
N LEU A 3 -10.89 -16.31 10.37
CA LEU A 3 -10.11 -15.25 9.73
C LEU A 3 -10.95 -13.97 9.64
N GLN A 4 -10.39 -12.83 10.04
CA GLN A 4 -11.11 -11.54 10.05
C GLN A 4 -10.63 -10.59 8.95
N LYS A 5 -9.32 -10.54 8.70
CA LYS A 5 -8.71 -9.64 7.72
C LYS A 5 -7.48 -10.29 7.08
N ILE A 6 -7.15 -9.83 5.87
CA ILE A 6 -5.91 -10.21 5.17
C ILE A 6 -5.26 -8.98 4.54
N TYR A 7 -3.93 -8.97 4.50
CA TYR A 7 -3.16 -7.91 3.86
C TYR A 7 -2.25 -8.52 2.82
N THR A 8 -2.17 -7.88 1.66
CA THR A 8 -1.03 -8.10 0.76
C THR A 8 0.11 -7.19 1.23
N ALA A 9 1.32 -7.73 1.32
CA ALA A 9 2.49 -6.97 1.75
C ALA A 9 3.47 -6.81 0.58
N LEU A 10 3.89 -5.57 0.32
CA LEU A 10 4.94 -5.26 -0.64
C LEU A 10 6.21 -4.84 0.10
N LEU A 11 7.34 -5.31 -0.38
CA LEU A 11 8.64 -5.03 0.20
C LEU A 11 9.36 -3.94 -0.57
N THR A 12 9.91 -2.96 0.16
CA THR A 12 10.51 -1.75 -0.39
C THR A 12 11.93 -1.57 0.16
N ALA A 13 12.80 -0.93 -0.62
CA ALA A 13 14.16 -0.60 -0.17
C ALA A 13 14.19 0.65 0.72
N ASP A 14 13.21 1.54 0.56
CA ASP A 14 13.03 2.77 1.32
C ASP A 14 11.54 2.90 1.69
N LEU A 15 11.21 2.81 2.98
CA LEU A 15 9.83 2.92 3.43
C LEU A 15 9.28 4.32 3.25
N ALA A 16 10.07 5.35 3.55
CA ALA A 16 9.60 6.73 3.58
C ALA A 16 9.26 7.20 2.16
N ALA A 17 10.13 6.88 1.19
CA ALA A 17 9.87 7.16 -0.21
C ALA A 17 8.64 6.40 -0.72
N ALA A 18 8.53 5.11 -0.37
CA ALA A 18 7.38 4.30 -0.77
C ALA A 18 6.07 4.79 -0.15
N GLU A 19 6.08 5.10 1.15
CA GLU A 19 4.91 5.64 1.86
C GLU A 19 4.41 6.93 1.22
N GLY A 20 5.31 7.86 0.88
CA GLY A 20 4.93 9.08 0.17
C GLY A 20 4.27 8.79 -1.18
N TRP A 21 4.83 7.85 -1.94
CA TRP A 21 4.27 7.45 -3.23
C TRP A 21 2.90 6.77 -3.10
N TYR A 22 2.77 5.80 -2.19
CA TYR A 22 1.51 5.07 -1.97
C TYR A 22 0.44 5.96 -1.31
N THR A 23 0.83 6.94 -0.50
CA THR A 23 -0.08 7.98 0.00
C THR A 23 -0.69 8.77 -1.14
N LYS A 24 0.10 9.15 -2.15
CA LYS A 24 -0.43 9.82 -3.36
C LYS A 24 -1.34 8.87 -4.16
N LEU A 25 -0.91 7.63 -4.36
CA LEU A 25 -1.69 6.62 -5.10
C LEU A 25 -3.05 6.37 -4.45
N LEU A 26 -3.09 6.12 -3.13
CA LEU A 26 -4.30 5.77 -2.38
C LEU A 26 -5.10 7.01 -1.93
N GLY A 27 -4.56 8.22 -2.14
CA GLY A 27 -5.22 9.48 -1.79
C GLY A 27 -5.26 9.81 -0.30
N ARG A 28 -4.60 9.00 0.54
CA ARG A 28 -4.55 9.17 2.00
C ARG A 28 -3.33 8.49 2.61
N GLY A 29 -2.90 8.97 3.78
CA GLY A 29 -1.83 8.34 4.56
C GLY A 29 -2.23 6.98 5.15
N PRO A 30 -1.25 6.21 5.68
CA PRO A 30 -1.51 4.91 6.30
C PRO A 30 -2.36 5.06 7.57
N ASP A 31 -3.17 4.05 7.85
CA ASP A 31 -3.99 3.99 9.08
C ASP A 31 -3.15 3.55 10.28
N TYR A 32 -2.16 2.70 10.04
CA TYR A 32 -1.32 2.12 11.09
C TYR A 32 0.16 2.15 10.73
N ARG A 33 0.99 2.40 11.74
CA ARG A 33 2.44 2.18 11.74
C ARG A 33 2.83 1.35 12.96
N PRO A 34 2.70 0.01 12.90
CA PRO A 34 2.97 -0.84 14.06
C PRO A 34 4.45 -0.84 14.49
N MET A 35 5.36 -0.57 13.56
CA MET A 35 6.80 -0.45 13.78
C MET A 35 7.40 0.46 12.70
N ASP A 36 8.63 0.93 12.91
CA ASP A 36 9.31 1.87 12.00
C ASP A 36 9.48 1.33 10.59
N THR A 37 9.53 0.00 10.44
CA THR A 37 9.73 -0.70 9.16
C THR A 37 8.43 -1.11 8.47
N LEU A 38 7.24 -0.78 8.99
CA LEU A 38 5.95 -1.25 8.48
C LEU A 38 4.86 -0.19 8.57
N VAL A 39 4.17 0.05 7.44
CA VAL A 39 2.95 0.87 7.37
C VAL A 39 1.81 0.11 6.69
N GLN A 40 0.57 0.44 7.04
CA GLN A 40 -0.62 -0.29 6.59
C GLN A 40 -1.79 0.63 6.24
N TRP A 41 -2.53 0.27 5.19
CA TRP A 41 -3.80 0.87 4.80
C TRP A 41 -4.93 -0.16 4.86
N GLU A 42 -6.05 0.22 5.46
CA GLU A 42 -7.35 -0.45 5.39
C GLU A 42 -8.09 -0.01 4.12
N LEU A 43 -8.12 -0.86 3.09
CA LEU A 43 -8.76 -0.48 1.83
C LEU A 43 -10.27 -0.76 1.85
N PHE A 44 -10.67 -1.82 2.54
CA PHE A 44 -12.07 -2.23 2.76
C PHE A 44 -12.15 -3.06 4.05
N ASP A 45 -13.36 -3.35 4.53
CA ASP A 45 -13.59 -3.92 5.87
C ASP A 45 -12.72 -5.15 6.22
N GLN A 46 -12.40 -5.97 5.23
CA GLN A 46 -11.72 -7.25 5.41
C GLN A 46 -10.35 -7.34 4.72
N GLY A 47 -9.85 -6.24 4.18
CA GLY A 47 -8.56 -6.27 3.50
C GLY A 47 -7.87 -4.94 3.29
N GLY A 48 -6.56 -5.05 3.17
CA GLY A 48 -5.69 -3.90 3.08
C GLY A 48 -4.36 -4.21 2.40
N VAL A 49 -3.51 -3.20 2.38
CA VAL A 49 -2.14 -3.31 1.89
C VAL A 49 -1.17 -2.86 2.97
N ALA A 50 -0.05 -3.58 3.05
CA ALA A 50 1.06 -3.22 3.90
C ALA A 50 2.31 -2.96 3.06
N LEU A 51 3.12 -1.99 3.47
CA LEU A 51 4.48 -1.81 2.96
C LEU A 51 5.45 -2.08 4.09
N SER A 52 6.46 -2.90 3.81
CA SER A 52 7.53 -3.17 4.75
C SER A 52 8.90 -2.95 4.09
N THR A 53 9.89 -2.51 4.86
CA THR A 53 11.26 -2.41 4.34
C THR A 53 11.99 -3.74 4.44
N ASP A 54 12.57 -4.17 3.32
CA ASP A 54 13.50 -5.29 3.23
C ASP A 54 14.42 -5.06 2.02
N SER A 55 15.70 -4.78 2.28
CA SER A 55 16.67 -4.45 1.23
C SER A 55 17.09 -5.65 0.38
N GLU A 56 16.86 -6.89 0.81
CA GLU A 56 17.33 -8.10 0.12
C GLU A 56 16.33 -8.56 -0.96
N ILE A 57 15.03 -8.35 -0.72
CA ILE A 57 13.94 -8.81 -1.60
C ILE A 57 12.98 -7.70 -2.05
N ALA A 58 13.33 -6.43 -1.81
CA ALA A 58 12.59 -5.27 -2.33
C ALA A 58 12.27 -5.39 -3.83
N GLY A 59 11.09 -4.89 -4.21
CA GLY A 59 10.69 -4.75 -5.62
C GLY A 59 10.23 -6.03 -6.31
N ARG A 60 10.06 -7.15 -5.58
CA ARG A 60 9.58 -8.42 -6.15
C ARG A 60 8.08 -8.68 -5.99
N GLY A 61 7.36 -7.77 -5.33
CA GLY A 61 5.92 -7.89 -5.09
C GLY A 61 5.07 -7.28 -6.22
N VAL A 62 3.86 -7.81 -6.40
CA VAL A 62 2.86 -7.27 -7.31
C VAL A 62 1.51 -7.16 -6.59
N MET A 63 0.77 -6.10 -6.88
CA MET A 63 -0.61 -5.91 -6.45
C MET A 63 -1.42 -5.40 -7.65
N PHE A 64 -2.66 -5.86 -7.77
CA PHE A 64 -3.62 -5.35 -8.74
C PHE A 64 -4.67 -4.53 -8.02
N LEU A 65 -4.86 -3.29 -8.48
CA LEU A 65 -5.92 -2.41 -8.01
C LEU A 65 -6.95 -2.26 -9.13
N ILE A 66 -8.19 -2.61 -8.84
CA ILE A 66 -9.31 -2.41 -9.75
C ILE A 66 -10.07 -1.17 -9.28
N VAL A 67 -10.25 -0.22 -10.19
CA VAL A 67 -10.94 1.05 -9.95
C VAL A 67 -12.00 1.23 -11.03
N ASP A 68 -13.00 2.05 -10.74
CA ASP A 68 -14.13 2.27 -11.65
C ASP A 68 -13.69 2.91 -12.99
N ASP A 69 -12.74 3.85 -12.94
CA ASP A 69 -12.20 4.55 -14.11
C ASP A 69 -10.69 4.84 -13.97
N VAL A 70 -9.88 4.08 -14.70
CA VAL A 70 -8.42 4.22 -14.71
C VAL A 70 -7.97 5.57 -15.30
N ALA A 71 -8.71 6.12 -16.27
CA ALA A 71 -8.37 7.40 -16.89
C ALA A 71 -8.58 8.56 -15.92
N ALA A 72 -9.68 8.53 -15.16
CA ALA A 72 -9.94 9.49 -14.09
C ALA A 72 -8.85 9.44 -13.01
N GLU A 73 -8.48 8.24 -12.54
CA GLU A 73 -7.42 8.09 -11.53
C GLU A 73 -6.05 8.55 -12.04
N ARG A 74 -5.74 8.30 -13.32
CA ARG A 74 -4.51 8.82 -13.93
C ARG A 74 -4.48 10.35 -13.92
N LEU A 75 -5.59 11.01 -14.27
CA LEU A 75 -5.67 12.47 -14.26
C LEU A 75 -5.50 13.01 -12.83
N ARG A 76 -6.16 12.37 -11.84
CA ARG A 76 -6.01 12.72 -10.41
C ARG A 76 -4.55 12.69 -9.95
N LEU A 77 -3.77 11.70 -10.42
CA LEU A 77 -2.36 11.54 -10.04
C LEU A 77 -1.39 12.49 -10.75
N GLN A 78 -1.83 13.19 -11.81
CA GLN A 78 -1.04 14.20 -12.52
C GLN A 78 -1.08 15.58 -11.84
N GLY A 79 -2.12 15.85 -11.04
CA GLY A 79 -2.15 16.97 -10.09
C GLY A 79 -1.19 16.76 -8.92
#